data_AF-A0A2E9C1B8-F1
#
_entry.id   AF-A0A2E9C1B8-F1
#
_cell.length_a   1.000
_cell.length_b   1.000
_cell.length_c   1.000
_cell.angle_alpha   90.00
_cell.angle_beta   90.00
_cell.angle_gamma   90.00
#
_symmetry.space_group_name_H-M   'P 1'
#
loop_
_entity.id
_entity.type
_entity.pdbx_description
1 polymer ?
#
loop_
_entity_poly.entity_id
_entity_poly.type
_entity_poly.pdbx_seq_one_letter_code
_entity_poly.pdbx_strand_id
1 'polypeptide(L)'
;MLSRWTARPLTSLLARLPSQCALCRDWPSRPVCEACAARFAASAPRCQTCALPLPAGVARCGDCVVHPPPLDACLAACDYAWPWPDCVADFKFRGDTGWAGPLAQLLRAIPRAAALLDACDRVLP
;
A
#
# COMPACT_ATOMS: atom_id res chain seq x y z
N MET A 1 -12.47 -19.10 20.00
CA MET A 1 -11.60 -19.38 18.83
C MET A 1 -10.41 -18.43 18.92
N LEU A 2 -9.44 -18.82 19.73
CA LEU A 2 -8.30 -18.00 20.15
C LEU A 2 -7.11 -18.27 19.22
N SER A 3 -6.42 -17.19 18.86
CA SER A 3 -4.97 -17.14 18.66
C SER A 3 -4.32 -18.17 17.72
N ARG A 4 -4.12 -17.77 16.45
CA ARG A 4 -3.09 -18.35 15.56
C ARG A 4 -2.04 -17.32 15.11
N TRP A 5 -1.81 -16.28 15.92
CA TRP A 5 -0.83 -15.22 15.62
C TRP A 5 0.61 -15.56 16.06
N THR A 6 0.85 -16.75 16.62
CA THR A 6 2.17 -17.21 17.05
C THR A 6 2.89 -17.99 15.95
N ALA A 7 3.39 -17.29 14.93
CA ALA A 7 4.37 -17.84 13.99
C ALA A 7 5.24 -16.70 13.43
N ARG A 8 6.16 -16.12 14.22
CA ARG A 8 6.82 -14.85 13.83
C ARG A 8 8.32 -14.63 14.13
N PRO A 9 9.19 -15.60 14.46
CA PRO A 9 10.64 -15.33 14.37
C PRO A 9 11.20 -15.63 12.97
N LEU A 10 10.90 -16.81 12.41
CA LEU A 10 11.53 -17.29 11.17
C LEU A 10 11.10 -16.48 9.93
N THR A 11 9.82 -16.10 9.84
CA THR A 11 9.27 -15.31 8.73
C THR A 11 9.89 -13.91 8.64
N SER A 12 10.23 -13.31 9.79
CA SER A 12 10.87 -11.98 9.84
C SER A 12 12.32 -12.03 9.35
N LEU A 13 13.04 -13.12 9.62
CA LEU A 13 14.40 -13.34 9.14
C LEU A 13 14.44 -13.62 7.64
N LEU A 14 13.52 -14.45 7.13
CA LEU A 14 13.40 -14.72 5.70
C LEU A 14 13.03 -13.46 4.89
N ALA A 15 12.18 -12.58 5.44
CA ALA A 15 11.85 -11.29 4.81
C ALA A 15 13.02 -10.30 4.72
N ARG A 16 14.14 -10.58 5.42
CA ARG A 16 15.37 -9.78 5.38
C ARG A 16 16.43 -10.33 4.43
N LEU A 17 16.24 -11.53 3.87
CA LEU A 17 17.15 -12.07 2.87
C LEU A 17 17.03 -11.25 1.58
N PRO A 18 18.15 -10.91 0.92
CA PRO A 18 18.11 -10.23 -0.35
C PRO A 18 17.36 -11.10 -1.37
N SER A 19 16.52 -10.46 -2.17
CA SER A 19 15.76 -11.06 -3.25
C SER A 19 16.08 -10.35 -4.57
N GLN A 20 15.46 -10.82 -5.65
CA GLN A 20 15.39 -10.08 -6.89
C GLN A 20 14.22 -9.09 -6.83
N CYS A 21 14.37 -7.88 -7.38
CA CYS A 21 13.24 -6.97 -7.56
C CYS A 21 12.28 -7.57 -8.60
N ALA A 22 10.99 -7.67 -8.28
CA ALA A 22 9.99 -8.23 -9.18
C ALA A 22 9.77 -7.37 -10.44
N LEU A 23 10.11 -6.08 -10.38
CA LEU A 23 9.86 -5.11 -11.45
C LEU A 23 11.06 -4.91 -12.39
N CYS A 24 12.22 -4.55 -11.85
CA CYS A 24 13.43 -4.31 -12.65
C CYS A 24 14.41 -5.49 -12.70
N ARG A 25 14.14 -6.56 -11.94
CA ARG A 25 15.01 -7.76 -11.85
C ARG A 25 16.40 -7.53 -11.26
N ASP A 26 16.63 -6.38 -10.62
CA ASP A 26 17.90 -6.07 -9.96
C ASP A 26 18.15 -6.97 -8.72
N TRP A 27 19.43 -7.28 -8.46
CA TRP A 27 19.90 -8.13 -7.37
C TRP A 27 21.28 -7.66 -6.87
N PRO A 28 21.54 -7.64 -5.55
CA PRO A 28 20.63 -8.01 -4.46
C PRO A 28 19.68 -6.86 -4.14
N SER A 29 18.39 -7.15 -3.94
CA SER A 29 17.38 -6.13 -3.68
C SER A 29 16.26 -6.60 -2.73
N ARG A 30 15.24 -5.75 -2.57
CA ARG A 30 13.95 -6.13 -1.98
C ARG A 30 12.98 -6.54 -3.10
N PRO A 31 11.83 -7.20 -2.79
CA PRO A 31 10.86 -7.57 -3.82
C PRO A 31 10.38 -6.38 -4.66
N VAL A 32 10.32 -5.19 -4.07
CA VAL A 32 10.26 -3.91 -4.78
C VAL A 32 11.43 -3.06 -4.32
N CYS A 33 12.38 -2.80 -5.23
CA CYS A 33 13.52 -1.95 -4.92
C CYS A 33 13.11 -0.49 -4.73
N GLU A 34 13.94 0.30 -4.04
CA GLU A 34 13.66 1.71 -3.77
C GLU A 34 13.51 2.53 -5.04
N ALA A 35 14.32 2.27 -6.07
CA ALA A 35 14.21 2.94 -7.37
C ALA A 35 12.86 2.66 -8.05
N CYS A 36 12.37 1.41 -8.02
CA CYS A 36 11.06 1.06 -8.56
C CYS A 36 9.92 1.63 -7.73
N ALA A 37 10.02 1.62 -6.39
CA ALA A 37 9.04 2.24 -5.52
C ALA A 37 8.95 3.76 -5.77
N ALA A 38 10.09 4.44 -5.84
CA ALA A 38 10.15 5.88 -6.12
C ALA A 38 9.59 6.23 -7.51
N ARG A 39 9.82 5.37 -8.51
CA ARG A 39 9.33 5.58 -9.88
C ARG A 39 7.83 5.32 -10.03
N PHE A 40 7.32 4.24 -9.44
CA PHE A 40 5.96 3.76 -9.72
C PHE A 40 4.96 4.05 -8.61
N ALA A 41 5.42 4.33 -7.39
CA ALA A 41 4.60 4.72 -6.23
C ALA A 41 5.03 6.10 -5.69
N ALA A 42 5.38 7.02 -6.59
CA ALA A 42 5.65 8.40 -6.21
C ALA A 42 4.43 9.00 -5.49
N SER A 43 4.68 9.72 -4.39
CA SER A 43 3.63 10.41 -3.65
C SER A 43 2.99 11.48 -4.52
N ALA A 44 1.66 11.47 -4.60
CA ALA A 44 0.87 12.47 -5.31
C ALA A 44 -0.17 13.11 -4.36
N PRO A 45 -0.57 14.37 -4.58
CA PRO A 45 -1.69 14.95 -3.85
C PRO A 45 -2.97 14.18 -4.20
N ARG A 46 -3.74 13.81 -3.17
CA ARG A 46 -4.96 13.02 -3.31
C ARG A 46 -6.06 13.59 -2.45
N CYS A 47 -7.30 13.40 -2.89
CA CYS A 47 -8.49 13.74 -2.12
C CYS A 47 -8.43 13.05 -0.76
N GLN A 48 -8.57 13.82 0.32
CA GLN A 48 -8.53 13.27 1.68
C GLN A 48 -9.68 12.30 1.97
N THR A 49 -10.77 12.39 1.21
CA THR A 49 -11.93 11.51 1.30
C THR A 49 -11.76 10.31 0.37
N CYS A 50 -11.81 10.47 -0.95
CA CYS A 50 -11.83 9.33 -1.88
C CYS A 50 -10.46 8.88 -2.44
N ALA A 51 -9.36 9.53 -2.08
CA ALA A 51 -8.01 9.28 -2.59
C ALA A 51 -7.79 9.51 -4.11
N LEU A 52 -8.75 10.12 -4.82
CA LEU A 52 -8.57 10.51 -6.21
C LEU A 52 -7.38 11.48 -6.37
N PRO A 53 -6.54 11.36 -7.41
CA PRO A 53 -5.48 12.33 -7.69
C PRO A 53 -6.04 13.75 -7.78
N LEU A 54 -5.32 14.71 -7.18
CA LEU A 54 -5.68 16.12 -7.18
C LEU A 54 -4.48 17.00 -7.51
N PRO A 55 -4.72 18.23 -8.01
CA PRO A 55 -3.69 19.27 -8.01
C PRO A 55 -3.19 19.57 -6.60
N ALA A 56 -1.94 20.01 -6.50
CA ALA A 56 -1.36 20.45 -5.23
C ALA A 56 -2.20 21.58 -4.61
N GLY A 57 -2.38 21.55 -3.29
CA GLY A 57 -3.16 22.54 -2.54
C GLY A 57 -4.66 22.25 -2.46
N VAL A 58 -5.18 21.26 -3.19
CA VAL A 58 -6.60 20.88 -3.12
C VAL A 58 -6.78 19.68 -2.18
N ALA A 59 -7.57 19.87 -1.11
CA ALA A 59 -7.77 18.84 -0.08
C ALA A 59 -8.89 17.83 -0.42
N ARG A 60 -9.95 18.27 -1.11
CA ARG A 60 -11.10 17.43 -1.49
C ARG A 60 -11.50 17.67 -2.94
N CYS A 61 -11.87 16.62 -3.66
CA CYS A 61 -12.39 16.74 -5.02
C CYS A 61 -13.82 17.30 -5.00
N GLY A 62 -14.27 17.88 -6.12
CA GLY A 62 -15.61 18.45 -6.24
C GLY A 62 -16.72 17.44 -5.99
N ASP A 63 -16.55 16.20 -6.47
CA ASP A 63 -17.52 15.13 -6.27
C ASP A 63 -17.72 14.82 -4.78
N CYS A 64 -16.65 14.69 -3.99
CA CYS A 64 -16.75 14.50 -2.54
C CYS A 64 -17.33 15.70 -1.77
N VAL A 65 -17.28 16.90 -2.35
CA VAL A 65 -17.89 18.10 -1.74
C VAL A 65 -19.40 18.12 -2.01
N VAL A 66 -19.82 17.83 -3.24
CA VAL A 66 -21.22 17.85 -3.66
C VAL A 66 -21.97 16.59 -3.19
N HIS A 67 -21.29 15.44 -3.19
CA HIS A 67 -21.82 14.13 -2.84
C HIS A 67 -20.87 13.44 -1.84
N PRO A 68 -20.90 13.84 -0.55
CA PRO A 68 -20.05 13.23 0.46
C PRO A 68 -20.28 11.71 0.57
N PRO A 69 -19.25 10.87 0.34
CA PRO A 69 -19.38 9.43 0.49
C PRO A 69 -19.47 9.03 1.97
N PRO A 70 -19.90 7.79 2.29
CA PRO A 70 -20.01 7.30 3.67
C PRO A 70 -18.66 7.05 4.35
N LEU A 71 -17.54 7.20 3.64
CA LEU A 71 -16.19 7.00 4.14
C LEU A 71 -15.60 8.33 4.62
N ASP A 72 -14.99 8.34 5.80
CA ASP A 72 -14.36 9.54 6.37
C ASP A 72 -13.05 9.90 5.67
N ALA A 73 -12.24 8.88 5.34
CA ALA A 73 -10.96 9.02 4.68
C ALA A 73 -10.56 7.77 3.89
N CYS A 74 -9.79 7.97 2.82
CA CYS A 74 -9.19 6.91 2.02
C CYS A 74 -7.74 7.27 1.73
N LEU A 75 -6.87 6.25 1.75
CA LEU A 75 -5.48 6.36 1.35
C LEU A 75 -5.20 5.45 0.15
N ALA A 76 -4.47 5.97 -0.83
CA ALA A 76 -3.93 5.19 -1.93
C ALA A 76 -2.43 5.48 -2.06
N ALA A 77 -1.61 4.44 -2.03
CA ALA A 77 -0.15 4.57 -2.12
C ALA A 77 0.32 4.95 -3.55
N CYS A 78 -0.46 4.56 -4.54
CA CYS A 78 -0.15 4.72 -5.96
C CYS A 78 -1.44 4.71 -6.77
N ASP A 79 -1.36 5.14 -8.02
CA ASP A 79 -2.46 4.96 -8.95
C ASP A 79 -2.59 3.49 -9.34
N TYR A 80 -3.81 3.07 -9.67
CA TYR A 80 -4.06 1.72 -10.18
C TYR A 80 -3.64 1.61 -11.65
N ALA A 81 -2.34 1.80 -11.88
CA ALA A 81 -1.66 1.75 -13.16
C ALA A 81 -0.42 0.85 -13.05
N TRP A 82 0.14 0.43 -14.19
CA TRP A 82 1.31 -0.45 -14.21
C TRP A 82 2.41 0.08 -13.26
N PRO A 83 3.00 -0.77 -12.39
CA PRO A 83 2.91 -2.24 -12.35
C PRO A 83 1.90 -2.81 -11.34
N TRP A 84 1.15 -1.94 -10.65
CA TRP A 84 0.38 -2.34 -9.46
C TRP A 84 -0.81 -3.24 -9.72
N PRO A 85 -1.58 -3.13 -10.82
CA PRO A 85 -2.64 -4.07 -11.13
C PRO A 85 -2.16 -5.52 -11.17
N ASP A 86 -0.99 -5.78 -11.75
CA ASP A 86 -0.43 -7.13 -11.84
C ASP A 86 -0.02 -7.64 -10.46
N CYS A 87 0.70 -6.82 -9.68
CA CYS A 87 1.13 -7.16 -8.32
C CYS A 87 -0.07 -7.42 -7.38
N VAL A 88 -1.13 -6.61 -7.50
CA VAL A 88 -2.38 -6.79 -6.73
C VAL A 88 -3.13 -8.03 -7.19
N ALA A 89 -3.11 -8.36 -8.48
CA ALA A 89 -3.72 -9.57 -9.01
C ALA A 89 -2.96 -10.84 -8.56
N ASP A 90 -1.62 -10.79 -8.56
CA ASP A 90 -0.76 -11.84 -8.01
C ASP A 90 -1.14 -12.16 -6.57
N PHE A 91 -1.28 -11.11 -5.75
CA PHE A 91 -1.66 -11.24 -4.36
C PHE A 91 -3.09 -11.76 -4.17
N LYS A 92 -4.09 -11.13 -4.82
CA LYS A 92 -5.53 -11.41 -4.58
C LYS A 92 -6.00 -12.71 -5.21
N PHE A 93 -5.51 -13.04 -6.40
CA PHE A 93 -6.10 -14.08 -7.24
C PHE A 93 -5.16 -15.24 -7.55
N ARG A 94 -3.84 -15.02 -7.52
CA ARG A 94 -2.85 -16.08 -7.82
C ARG A 94 -2.22 -16.69 -6.56
N GLY A 95 -2.64 -16.27 -5.38
CA GLY A 95 -2.20 -16.84 -4.09
C GLY A 95 -0.76 -16.48 -3.72
N ASP A 96 -0.15 -15.49 -4.38
CA ASP A 96 1.21 -15.06 -4.06
C ASP A 96 1.21 -14.14 -2.83
N THR A 97 1.15 -14.78 -1.66
CA THR A 97 1.17 -14.10 -0.36
C THR A 97 2.47 -13.34 -0.09
N GLY A 98 3.53 -13.57 -0.88
CA GLY A 98 4.79 -12.82 -0.79
C GLY A 98 4.61 -11.32 -1.06
N TRP A 99 3.57 -10.95 -1.81
CA TRP A 99 3.21 -9.55 -2.08
C TRP A 99 2.58 -8.80 -0.91
N ALA A 100 2.11 -9.48 0.13
CA ALA A 100 1.48 -8.83 1.28
C ALA A 100 2.43 -7.81 1.95
N GLY A 101 3.69 -8.21 2.16
CA GLY A 101 4.71 -7.36 2.80
C GLY A 101 5.07 -6.13 1.95
N PRO A 102 5.47 -6.30 0.68
CA PRO A 102 5.77 -5.20 -0.23
C PRO A 102 4.61 -4.22 -0.41
N LEU A 103 3.38 -4.70 -0.65
CA LEU A 103 2.21 -3.84 -0.81
C LEU A 103 1.88 -3.07 0.48
N ALA A 104 2.00 -3.72 1.64
CA ALA A 104 1.83 -3.04 2.93
C ALA A 104 2.90 -1.97 3.18
N GLN A 105 4.15 -2.18 2.73
CA GLN A 105 5.21 -1.17 2.85
C GLN A 105 4.89 0.09 2.05
N LEU A 106 4.30 -0.04 0.85
CA LEU A 106 3.86 1.12 0.06
C LEU A 106 2.78 1.93 0.78
N LEU A 107 1.79 1.25 1.37
CA LEU A 107 0.75 1.93 2.16
C LEU A 107 1.32 2.60 3.43
N ARG A 108 2.24 1.92 4.13
CA ARG A 108 2.89 2.48 5.33
C ARG A 108 3.79 3.67 5.03
N ALA A 109 4.29 3.81 3.80
CA ALA A 109 5.08 4.96 3.39
C ALA A 109 4.26 6.25 3.27
N ILE A 110 2.91 6.16 3.27
CA ILE A 110 2.04 7.33 3.26
C ILE A 110 2.11 8.00 4.64
N PRO A 111 2.45 9.31 4.74
CA PRO A 111 2.67 9.98 6.03
C PRO A 111 1.51 9.88 7.03
N ARG A 112 0.26 9.83 6.53
CA ARG A 112 -0.95 9.75 7.37
C ARG A 112 -1.41 8.33 7.69
N ALA A 113 -0.77 7.29 7.16
CA ALA A 113 -1.24 5.92 7.33
C ALA A 113 -1.20 5.46 8.79
N ALA A 114 -0.10 5.69 9.49
CA ALA A 114 0.03 5.32 10.89
C ALA A 114 -1.02 6.05 11.76
N ALA A 115 -1.13 7.37 11.61
CA ALA A 115 -2.09 8.16 12.37
C ALA A 115 -3.55 7.75 12.13
N LEU A 116 -3.92 7.38 10.90
CA LEU A 116 -5.28 6.88 10.63
C LEU A 116 -5.52 5.52 11.25
N LEU A 117 -4.55 4.61 11.19
CA LEU A 117 -4.66 3.29 11.84
C LEU A 117 -4.75 3.41 13.36
N ASP A 118 -3.97 4.29 13.98
CA ASP A 118 -3.98 4.53 15.42
C ASP A 118 -5.29 5.15 15.90
N ALA A 119 -5.99 5.89 15.02
CA ALA A 119 -7.30 6.47 15.31
C ALA A 119 -8.46 5.48 15.16
N CYS A 120 -8.25 4.28 14.61
CA CYS A 120 -9.30 3.29 14.43
C CYS A 120 -9.56 2.48 15.71
N ASP A 121 -10.82 2.39 16.14
CA ASP A 121 -11.22 1.51 17.25
C ASP A 121 -11.13 0.02 16.89
N ARG A 122 -11.22 -0.29 15.59
CA ARG A 122 -11.34 -1.64 15.04
C ARG A 122 -10.64 -1.72 13.69
N VAL A 123 -10.01 -2.87 13.41
CA VAL A 123 -9.54 -3.25 12.07
C VAL A 123 -10.30 -4.50 11.63
N LEU A 124 -10.91 -4.47 10.46
CA LEU A 124 -11.66 -5.60 9.89
C LEU A 124 -10.74 -6.44 8.98
N PRO A 125 -10.86 -7.78 9.02
CA PRO A 125 -10.13 -8.70 8.12
C PRO A 125 -10.77 -8.82 6.74
#